data_AF-A0A855XUA8-F1
#
_entry.id   AF-A0A855XUA8-F1
#
_cell.length_a   1.000
_cell.length_b   1.000
_cell.length_c   1.000
_cell.angle_alpha   90.00
_cell.angle_beta   90.00
_cell.angle_gamma   90.00
#
_symmetry.space_group_name_H-M   'P 1'
#
loop_
_entity.id
_entity.type
_entity.pdbx_description
1 polymer ?
#
loop_
_entity_poly.entity_id
_entity_poly.type
_entity_poly.pdbx_seq_one_letter_code
_entity_poly.pdbx_strand_id
1 'polypeptide(L)' 'MNKLLLLNLTGFFSQMEERMIADCRPNIANHAKKQYEKYNRRLQALKG' A
#
# COMPACT_ATOMS: atom_id res chain seq x y z
N MET A 1 4.84 -0.93 15.63
CA MET A 1 3.58 -0.92 14.83
C MET A 1 3.08 -2.36 14.74
N ASN A 2 1.81 -2.63 15.03
CA ASN A 2 1.27 -4.01 15.05
C ASN A 2 1.25 -4.62 13.63
N LYS A 3 1.58 -5.92 13.49
CA LYS A 3 1.52 -6.69 12.23
C LYS A 3 0.14 -6.58 11.55
N LEU A 4 -0.93 -6.62 12.32
CA LEU A 4 -2.31 -6.49 11.80
C LEU A 4 -2.53 -5.12 11.14
N LEU A 5 -2.09 -4.05 11.80
CA LEU A 5 -2.17 -2.69 11.24
C LEU A 5 -1.36 -2.58 9.95
N LEU A 6 -0.20 -3.24 9.90
CA LEU A 6 0.69 -3.23 8.75
C LEU A 6 0.09 -3.96 7.53
N LEU A 7 -0.57 -5.09 7.77
CA LEU A 7 -1.35 -5.81 6.76
C LEU A 7 -2.50 -4.95 6.24
N ASN A 8 -3.28 -4.33 7.13
CA ASN A 8 -4.40 -3.47 6.76
C ASN A 8 -3.96 -2.27 5.91
N LEU A 9 -2.86 -1.59 6.29
CA LEU A 9 -2.31 -0.48 5.51
C LEU A 9 -1.79 -0.93 4.14
N THR A 10 -1.13 -2.08 4.08
CA THR A 10 -0.64 -2.64 2.82
C THR A 10 -1.81 -2.92 1.86
N GLY A 11 -2.87 -3.60 2.35
CA GLY A 11 -4.06 -3.88 1.56
C GLY A 11 -4.80 -2.61 1.11
N PHE A 12 -4.98 -1.65 2.01
CA PHE A 12 -5.63 -0.37 1.73
C PHE A 12 -4.94 0.37 0.57
N PHE A 13 -3.62 0.51 0.61
CA PHE A 13 -2.90 1.23 -0.42
C PHE A 13 -2.83 0.48 -1.76
N SER A 14 -2.85 -0.87 -1.74
CA SER A 14 -3.01 -1.67 -2.95
C SER A 14 -4.34 -1.40 -3.65
N GLN A 15 -5.45 -1.47 -2.90
CA GLN A 15 -6.79 -1.22 -3.44
C GLN A 15 -6.97 0.23 -3.90
N MET A 16 -6.37 1.19 -3.17
CA MET A 16 -6.38 2.59 -3.55
C MET A 16 -5.63 2.82 -4.87
N GLU A 17 -4.47 2.19 -5.07
CA GLU A 17 -3.74 2.27 -6.34
C GLU A 17 -4.62 1.79 -7.50
N GLU A 18 -5.19 0.59 -7.38
CA GLU A 18 -6.07 0.00 -8.40
C GLU A 18 -7.26 0.93 -8.73
N ARG A 19 -7.93 1.47 -7.70
CA ARG A 19 -9.07 2.36 -7.89
C ARG A 19 -8.68 3.68 -8.55
N MET A 20 -7.55 4.27 -8.15
CA MET A 20 -7.10 5.54 -8.70
C MET A 20 -6.56 5.42 -10.12
N ILE A 21 -6.05 4.24 -10.51
CA ILE A 21 -5.74 3.92 -11.91
C ILE A 21 -7.04 3.89 -12.73
N ALA A 22 -8.08 3.20 -12.24
CA ALA A 22 -9.37 3.12 -12.92
C ALA A 22 -10.06 4.49 -13.03
N ASP A 23 -9.93 5.34 -12.02
CA ASP A 23 -10.49 6.70 -12.00
C ASP A 23 -9.62 7.75 -12.73
N CYS A 24 -8.58 7.33 -13.45
CA CYS A 24 -7.64 8.20 -14.17
C CYS A 24 -6.99 9.30 -13.29
N ARG A 25 -6.66 8.95 -12.04
CA ARG A 25 -5.96 9.83 -11.08
C ARG A 25 -4.50 9.37 -10.84
N PRO A 26 -3.60 9.57 -11.82
CA PRO A 26 -2.26 8.97 -11.80
C PRO A 26 -1.38 9.44 -10.63
N ASN A 27 -1.54 10.68 -10.18
CA ASN A 27 -0.76 11.20 -9.05
C ASN A 27 -1.13 10.50 -7.73
N ILE A 28 -2.41 10.21 -7.53
CA ILE A 28 -2.90 9.52 -6.32
C ILE A 28 -2.54 8.05 -6.40
N ALA A 29 -2.68 7.42 -7.57
CA ALA A 29 -2.23 6.05 -7.81
C ALA A 29 -0.73 5.87 -7.49
N ASN A 30 0.12 6.77 -8.00
CA ASN A 30 1.56 6.73 -7.72
C ASN A 30 1.89 6.96 -6.23
N HIS A 31 1.13 7.82 -5.55
CA HIS A 31 1.27 7.98 -4.10
C HIS A 31 0.90 6.68 -3.36
N ALA A 32 -0.23 6.08 -3.72
CA ALA A 32 -0.71 4.83 -3.13
C ALA A 32 0.31 3.70 -3.32
N LYS A 33 0.86 3.55 -4.53
CA LYS A 33 1.94 2.61 -4.85
C LYS A 33 3.15 2.77 -3.92
N LYS A 34 3.64 4.01 -3.75
CA LYS A 34 4.78 4.29 -2.85
C LYS A 34 4.50 3.90 -1.40
N GLN A 35 3.28 4.15 -0.92
CA GLN A 35 2.90 3.74 0.43
C GLN A 35 2.77 2.22 0.54
N TYR A 36 2.14 1.55 -0.43
CA TYR A 36 2.07 0.09 -0.51
C TYR A 36 3.47 -0.52 -0.42
N GLU A 37 4.42 -0.08 -1.25
CA GLU A 37 5.79 -0.60 -1.24
C GLU A 37 6.50 -0.38 0.11
N LYS A 38 6.27 0.77 0.75
CA LYS A 38 6.82 1.09 2.08
C LYS A 38 6.29 0.14 3.15
N TYR A 39 4.99 -0.11 3.19
CA TYR A 39 4.39 -1.01 4.18
C TYR A 39 4.70 -2.47 3.86
N ASN A 40 4.69 -2.88 2.60
CA ASN A 40 5.07 -4.23 2.20
C ASN A 40 6.53 -4.53 2.58
N ARG A 41 7.48 -3.61 2.35
CA ARG A 41 8.87 -3.78 2.81
C ARG A 41 8.97 -4.00 4.32
N ARG A 42 8.22 -3.23 5.11
CA ARG A 42 8.15 -3.41 6.57
C ARG A 42 7.52 -4.74 6.97
N LEU A 43 6.52 -5.21 6.23
CA LEU A 43 5.86 -6.50 6.47
C LEU A 43 6.81 -7.66 6.20
N GLN A 44 7.58 -7.60 5.12
CA GLN A 44 8.59 -8.60 4.79
C GLN A 44 9.71 -8.63 5.83
N ALA A 45 10.14 -7.47 6.33
CA ALA A 45 11.12 -7.39 7.41
C ALA A 45 10.63 -8.00 8.75
N LEU A 46 9.31 -8.15 8.94
CA LEU A 46 8.73 -8.84 10.11
C LEU A 46 8.51 -10.34 9.87
N LYS A 47 8.69 -10.83 8.65
CA LYS A 47 8.61 -12.27 8.32
C LYS A 47 9.96 -12.97 8.44
N GLY A 48 11.07 -12.22 8.36
CA GLY A 48 12.42 -12.68 8.74
C GLY A 48 12.70 -12.43 10.22
#